data_AF-T1HLN8-F1
#
_entry.id   AF-T1HLN8-F1
#
_cell.length_a   1.000
_cell.length_b   1.000
_cell.length_c   1.000
_cell.angle_alpha   90.00
_cell.angle_beta   90.00
_cell.angle_gamma   90.00
#
_symmetry.space_group_name_H-M   'P 1'
#
loop_
_entity.id
_entity.type
_entity.pdbx_description
1 polymer ?
#
loop_
_entity_poly.entity_id
_entity_poly.type
_entity_poly.pdbx_seq_one_letter_code
_entity_poly.pdbx_strand_id
1 'polypeptide(L)'
;RQEILADIQKIMLEIIQSIITERTPKIKIRNQKCWTNCVYKDNRLKMLDDGENLELKFSTLKSLDEFALIVHLLGKIYVLLSTNQICNKRELYYQDVEFVGNQKRIDNAVDRISCLLNVPPWELGILATSKGLVAGPLKIITSSGRSVTDCDVQGGALIPQDVEYCMKLETEAEFVILIEKDTIFQKLLDENFLEHHGPCLLVTGKGVPDMNTRVLVKCIHEQLSLPIFMLTDADSYGIEIMSVYRFGSLNLSHLADALAVPTILWLGIHPSDLQELNPNTEQLSQMDIRKAHSLLRRPYMSTNGQLYEQIKLLLKLNKKSKIENIGNISNCYLTDVYIPLKIITKQFI
;
A
#
# COMPACT_ATOMS: atom_id res chain seq x y z
N ARG A 1 -20.66 -4.18 11.14
CA ARG A 1 -20.58 -5.64 11.50
C ARG A 1 -21.86 -6.41 11.23
N GLN A 2 -23.00 -6.03 11.82
CA GLN A 2 -24.29 -6.71 11.51
C GLN A 2 -24.63 -6.62 10.01
N GLU A 3 -24.38 -5.47 9.39
CA GLU A 3 -24.51 -5.29 7.94
C GLU A 3 -23.63 -6.26 7.15
N ILE A 4 -22.33 -6.34 7.47
CA ILE A 4 -21.40 -7.29 6.83
C ILE A 4 -21.89 -8.75 6.96
N LEU A 5 -22.39 -9.15 8.14
CA LEU A 5 -22.96 -10.48 8.33
C LEU A 5 -24.20 -10.71 7.45
N ALA A 6 -25.08 -9.71 7.32
CA ALA A 6 -26.25 -9.79 6.46
C ALA A 6 -25.87 -9.87 4.97
N ASP A 7 -24.85 -9.14 4.53
CA ASP A 7 -24.35 -9.20 3.16
C ASP A 7 -23.74 -10.56 2.83
N ILE A 8 -22.95 -11.12 3.74
CA ILE A 8 -22.42 -12.49 3.60
C ILE A 8 -23.57 -13.50 3.50
N GLN A 9 -24.57 -13.40 4.40
CA GLN A 9 -25.75 -14.29 4.36
C GLN A 9 -26.49 -14.18 3.03
N LYS A 10 -26.69 -12.96 2.51
CA LYS A 10 -27.35 -12.74 1.23
C LYS A 10 -26.60 -13.44 0.08
N ILE A 11 -25.28 -13.28 0.01
CA ILE A 11 -24.46 -13.95 -1.01
C ILE A 11 -24.57 -15.47 -0.90
N MET A 12 -24.49 -16.00 0.32
CA MET A 12 -24.60 -17.45 0.56
C MET A 12 -25.99 -17.99 0.21
N LEU A 13 -27.06 -17.24 0.50
CA LEU A 13 -28.43 -17.59 0.14
C LEU A 13 -28.63 -17.60 -1.38
N GLU A 14 -28.07 -16.63 -2.12
CA GLU A 14 -28.13 -16.61 -3.59
C GLU A 14 -27.43 -17.84 -4.21
N ILE A 15 -26.31 -18.28 -3.62
CA ILE A 15 -25.60 -19.50 -4.02
C ILE A 15 -26.48 -20.73 -3.77
N ILE A 16 -27.06 -20.86 -2.57
CA ILE A 16 -27.92 -22.00 -2.20
C ILE A 16 -29.17 -22.05 -3.10
N GLN A 17 -29.82 -20.90 -3.34
CA GLN A 17 -30.98 -20.82 -4.23
C GLN A 17 -30.62 -21.23 -5.66
N SER A 18 -29.43 -20.88 -6.14
CA SER A 18 -28.96 -21.32 -7.46
C SER A 18 -28.86 -22.86 -7.51
N ILE A 19 -28.32 -23.49 -6.47
CA ILE A 19 -28.22 -24.96 -6.37
C ILE A 19 -29.61 -25.60 -6.37
N ILE A 20 -30.53 -25.12 -5.52
CA ILE A 20 -31.89 -25.66 -5.40
C ILE A 20 -32.67 -25.55 -6.71
N THR A 21 -32.44 -24.48 -7.48
CA THR A 21 -33.09 -24.25 -8.77
C THR A 21 -32.33 -24.86 -9.95
N GLU A 22 -31.37 -25.75 -9.69
CA GLU A 22 -30.53 -26.43 -10.69
C GLU A 22 -29.78 -25.46 -11.64
N ARG A 23 -29.51 -24.24 -11.17
CA ARG A 23 -28.71 -23.24 -11.87
C ARG A 23 -27.27 -23.29 -11.39
N THR A 24 -26.33 -23.04 -12.29
CA THR A 24 -24.90 -22.93 -11.93
C THR A 24 -24.67 -21.82 -10.90
N PRO A 25 -24.11 -22.13 -9.71
CA PRO A 25 -23.73 -21.13 -8.74
C PRO A 25 -22.64 -20.21 -9.28
N LYS A 26 -22.79 -18.91 -9.04
CA LYS A 26 -21.83 -17.90 -9.46
C LYS A 26 -21.75 -16.74 -8.49
N ILE A 27 -20.58 -16.14 -8.39
CA ILE A 27 -20.34 -14.89 -7.67
C ILE A 27 -19.90 -13.83 -8.69
N LYS A 28 -20.55 -12.67 -8.65
CA LYS A 28 -20.14 -11.50 -9.43
C LYS A 28 -19.26 -10.62 -8.56
N ILE A 29 -18.04 -10.35 -9.01
CA ILE A 29 -17.08 -9.50 -8.30
C ILE A 29 -16.59 -8.42 -9.25
N ARG A 30 -16.43 -7.19 -8.79
CA ARG A 30 -15.86 -6.11 -9.60
C ARG A 30 -14.42 -6.46 -10.00
N ASN A 31 -14.05 -6.22 -11.26
CA ASN A 31 -12.73 -6.59 -11.75
C ASN A 31 -11.65 -5.58 -11.30
N GLN A 32 -10.96 -5.89 -10.20
CA GLN A 32 -9.86 -5.09 -9.60
C GLN A 32 -8.54 -5.14 -10.40
N LYS A 33 -8.52 -5.78 -11.57
CA LYS A 33 -7.33 -5.88 -12.43
C LYS A 33 -7.44 -5.05 -13.71
N CYS A 34 -8.56 -4.34 -13.89
CA CYS A 34 -8.82 -3.58 -15.11
C CYS A 34 -8.72 -2.07 -14.86
N TRP A 35 -7.85 -1.37 -15.59
CA TRP A 35 -7.70 0.09 -15.46
C TRP A 35 -8.93 0.87 -15.91
N THR A 36 -9.75 0.30 -16.81
CA THR A 36 -11.01 0.93 -17.25
C THR A 36 -12.06 0.94 -16.14
N ASN A 37 -11.91 0.11 -15.11
CA ASN A 37 -12.77 0.09 -13.92
C ASN A 37 -12.36 1.11 -12.85
N CYS A 38 -11.41 1.99 -13.15
CA CYS A 38 -10.93 2.98 -12.21
C CYS A 38 -10.87 4.36 -12.87
N VAL A 39 -11.25 5.36 -12.08
CA VAL A 39 -11.13 6.77 -12.44
C VAL A 39 -10.21 7.47 -11.47
N TYR A 40 -9.56 8.54 -11.94
CA TYR A 40 -8.83 9.44 -11.07
C TYR A 40 -9.76 10.58 -10.65
N LYS A 41 -10.14 10.61 -9.38
CA LYS A 41 -11.06 11.59 -8.80
C LYS A 41 -10.61 11.93 -7.38
N ASP A 42 -10.77 13.19 -6.97
CA ASP A 42 -10.35 13.67 -5.64
C ASP A 42 -8.85 13.40 -5.36
N ASN A 43 -8.03 13.50 -6.41
CA ASN A 43 -6.61 13.17 -6.43
C ASN A 43 -6.26 11.72 -6.02
N ARG A 44 -7.19 10.78 -6.19
CA ARG A 44 -7.01 9.35 -5.85
C ARG A 44 -7.61 8.46 -6.95
N LEU A 45 -7.15 7.22 -7.03
CA LEU A 45 -7.77 6.18 -7.87
C LEU A 45 -9.02 5.65 -7.17
N LYS A 46 -10.19 5.89 -7.75
CA LYS A 46 -11.46 5.35 -7.26
C LYS A 46 -11.98 4.28 -8.19
N MET A 47 -12.48 3.19 -7.63
CA MET A 47 -13.17 2.16 -8.38
C MET A 47 -14.53 2.69 -8.85
N LEU A 48 -14.90 2.38 -10.10
CA LEU A 48 -16.23 2.70 -10.63
C LEU A 48 -17.30 1.77 -10.05
N ASP A 49 -18.49 2.31 -9.81
CA ASP A 49 -19.62 1.53 -9.30
C ASP A 49 -20.26 0.63 -10.36
N ASP A 50 -20.26 1.08 -11.61
CA ASP A 50 -20.82 0.43 -12.79
C ASP A 50 -19.74 -0.25 -13.67
N GLY A 51 -18.55 -0.49 -13.10
CA GLY A 51 -17.43 -1.12 -13.81
C GLY A 51 -17.69 -2.57 -14.23
N GLU A 52 -16.81 -3.09 -15.09
CA GLU A 52 -16.87 -4.48 -15.55
C GLU A 52 -16.76 -5.47 -14.39
N ASN A 53 -17.70 -6.42 -14.36
CA ASN A 53 -17.71 -7.50 -13.39
C ASN A 53 -17.02 -8.75 -13.94
N LEU A 54 -16.26 -9.43 -13.08
CA LEU A 54 -15.81 -10.80 -13.27
C LEU A 54 -16.87 -11.75 -12.69
N GLU A 55 -17.34 -12.70 -13.51
CA GLU A 55 -18.18 -13.79 -13.02
C GLU A 55 -17.31 -14.99 -12.67
N LEU A 56 -17.26 -15.36 -11.39
CA LEU A 56 -16.69 -16.62 -10.93
C LEU A 56 -17.79 -17.67 -10.91
N LYS A 57 -17.64 -18.72 -11.73
CA LYS A 57 -18.63 -19.79 -11.86
C LYS A 57 -18.08 -21.09 -11.32
N PHE A 58 -18.90 -21.82 -10.57
CA PHE A 58 -18.54 -23.15 -10.10
C PHE A 58 -18.33 -24.14 -11.27
N SER A 59 -19.11 -24.02 -12.35
CA SER A 59 -19.01 -24.95 -13.49
C SER A 59 -17.82 -24.72 -14.42
N THR A 60 -17.00 -23.69 -14.20
CA THR A 60 -15.89 -23.34 -15.08
C THR A 60 -14.57 -23.64 -14.41
N LEU A 61 -13.77 -24.57 -14.98
CA LEU A 61 -12.49 -25.01 -14.42
C LEU A 61 -11.54 -23.86 -14.05
N LYS A 62 -11.51 -22.79 -14.85
CA LYS A 62 -10.67 -21.61 -14.59
C LYS A 62 -11.05 -20.82 -13.33
N SER A 63 -12.33 -20.87 -12.92
CA SER A 63 -12.84 -20.11 -11.77
C SER A 63 -13.29 -20.98 -10.60
N LEU A 64 -13.34 -22.31 -10.78
CA LEU A 64 -13.79 -23.27 -9.76
C LEU A 64 -13.03 -23.11 -8.45
N ASP A 65 -11.70 -23.16 -8.52
CA ASP A 65 -10.81 -23.08 -7.36
C ASP A 65 -10.90 -21.74 -6.62
N GLU A 66 -11.10 -20.65 -7.37
CA GLU A 66 -11.25 -19.30 -6.80
C GLU A 66 -12.65 -19.11 -6.19
N PHE A 67 -13.69 -19.61 -6.86
CA PHE A 67 -15.05 -19.63 -6.35
C PHE A 67 -15.14 -20.41 -5.03
N ALA A 68 -14.63 -21.65 -5.01
CA ALA A 68 -14.66 -22.49 -3.83
C ALA A 68 -13.91 -21.85 -2.65
N LEU A 69 -12.74 -21.25 -2.91
CA LEU A 69 -11.98 -20.56 -1.88
C LEU A 69 -12.71 -19.33 -1.33
N ILE A 70 -13.36 -18.54 -2.17
CA ILE A 70 -14.13 -17.36 -1.72
C ILE A 70 -15.32 -17.79 -0.86
N VAL A 71 -16.09 -18.80 -1.28
CA VAL A 71 -17.22 -19.33 -0.49
C VAL A 71 -16.75 -19.86 0.87
N HIS A 72 -15.65 -20.61 0.88
CA HIS A 72 -15.04 -21.12 2.12
C HIS A 72 -14.62 -20.00 3.06
N LEU A 73 -13.91 -18.99 2.53
CA LEU A 73 -13.46 -17.84 3.33
C LEU A 73 -14.63 -16.96 3.81
N LEU A 74 -15.69 -16.78 3.02
CA LEU A 74 -16.90 -16.09 3.46
C LEU A 74 -17.52 -16.80 4.67
N GLY A 75 -17.57 -18.14 4.67
CA GLY A 75 -18.01 -18.93 5.82
C GLY A 75 -17.12 -18.72 7.06
N LYS A 76 -15.80 -18.73 6.89
CA LYS A 76 -14.86 -18.44 7.99
C LYS A 76 -15.01 -17.03 8.54
N ILE A 77 -15.10 -16.04 7.66
CA ILE A 77 -15.32 -14.64 8.04
C ILE A 77 -16.63 -14.50 8.81
N TYR A 78 -17.70 -15.16 8.36
CA TYR A 78 -18.97 -15.17 9.09
C TYR A 78 -18.81 -15.71 10.53
N VAL A 79 -18.04 -16.78 10.73
CA VAL A 79 -17.75 -17.32 12.06
C VAL A 79 -16.93 -16.31 12.89
N LEU A 80 -15.82 -15.79 12.36
CA LEU A 80 -15.00 -14.76 13.04
C LEU A 80 -15.85 -13.56 13.47
N LEU A 81 -16.72 -13.11 12.55
CA LEU A 81 -17.62 -12.00 12.77
C LEU A 81 -18.74 -12.31 13.76
N SER A 82 -19.23 -13.54 13.87
CA SER A 82 -20.26 -13.90 14.86
C SER A 82 -19.68 -14.16 16.25
N THR A 83 -18.42 -14.60 16.36
CA THR A 83 -17.78 -14.97 17.64
C THR A 83 -16.90 -13.86 18.25
N ASN A 84 -16.80 -12.69 17.62
CA ASN A 84 -15.87 -11.63 18.03
C ASN A 84 -14.40 -12.04 18.03
N GLN A 85 -14.02 -12.89 17.07
CA GLN A 85 -12.65 -13.33 16.88
C GLN A 85 -11.98 -12.59 15.72
N ILE A 86 -10.65 -12.53 15.80
CA ILE A 86 -9.76 -11.98 14.78
C ILE A 86 -8.77 -13.07 14.39
N CYS A 87 -8.31 -13.02 13.14
CA CYS A 87 -7.37 -13.99 12.58
C CYS A 87 -6.43 -13.26 11.62
N ASN A 88 -5.18 -13.69 11.51
CA ASN A 88 -4.29 -13.14 10.49
C ASN A 88 -4.33 -13.97 9.18
N LYS A 89 -3.87 -13.38 8.07
CA LYS A 89 -3.87 -14.07 6.77
C LYS A 89 -3.05 -15.37 6.75
N ARG A 90 -2.05 -15.53 7.63
CA ARG A 90 -1.22 -16.74 7.71
C ARG A 90 -1.94 -17.87 8.44
N GLU A 91 -2.66 -17.57 9.50
CA GLU A 91 -3.52 -18.53 10.19
C GLU A 91 -4.60 -19.10 9.25
N LEU A 92 -5.22 -18.26 8.42
CA LEU A 92 -6.16 -18.72 7.39
C LEU A 92 -5.50 -19.69 6.40
N TYR A 93 -4.24 -19.45 6.03
CA TYR A 93 -3.47 -20.35 5.18
C TYR A 93 -3.15 -21.67 5.89
N TYR A 94 -2.67 -21.61 7.13
CA TYR A 94 -2.27 -22.81 7.90
C TYR A 94 -3.44 -23.73 8.25
N GLN A 95 -4.65 -23.19 8.39
CA GLN A 95 -5.83 -24.00 8.66
C GLN A 95 -6.21 -24.92 7.49
N ASP A 96 -5.89 -24.56 6.24
CA ASP A 96 -6.29 -25.32 5.04
C ASP A 96 -5.18 -25.38 3.97
N VAL A 97 -3.93 -25.68 4.39
CA VAL A 97 -2.76 -25.65 3.48
C VAL A 97 -2.95 -26.50 2.23
N GLU A 98 -3.54 -27.69 2.35
CA GLU A 98 -3.75 -28.60 1.22
C GLU A 98 -4.73 -28.06 0.18
N PHE A 99 -5.81 -27.41 0.62
CA PHE A 99 -6.81 -26.81 -0.26
C PHE A 99 -6.30 -25.51 -0.91
N VAL A 100 -5.57 -24.71 -0.13
CA VAL A 100 -5.12 -23.38 -0.53
C VAL A 100 -3.86 -23.44 -1.38
N GLY A 101 -2.88 -24.28 -1.00
CA GLY A 101 -1.61 -24.48 -1.69
C GLY A 101 -0.60 -23.33 -1.62
N ASN A 102 -1.04 -22.07 -1.74
CA ASN A 102 -0.15 -20.89 -1.70
C ASN A 102 -0.81 -19.71 -0.97
N GLN A 103 -0.06 -19.06 -0.06
CA GLN A 103 -0.45 -17.84 0.65
C GLN A 103 -1.04 -16.75 -0.27
N LYS A 104 -0.49 -16.58 -1.48
CA LYS A 104 -0.96 -15.59 -2.45
C LYS A 104 -2.43 -15.81 -2.86
N ARG A 105 -2.94 -17.05 -2.78
CA ARG A 105 -4.36 -17.35 -3.04
C ARG A 105 -5.26 -16.80 -1.94
N ILE A 106 -4.84 -16.89 -0.66
CA ILE A 106 -5.55 -16.23 0.46
C ILE A 106 -5.52 -14.73 0.27
N ASP A 107 -4.35 -14.15 -0.01
CA ASP A 107 -4.23 -12.70 -0.15
C ASP A 107 -5.19 -12.15 -1.22
N ASN A 108 -5.19 -12.76 -2.41
CA ASN A 108 -6.09 -12.38 -3.49
C ASN A 108 -7.57 -12.62 -3.14
N ALA A 109 -7.90 -13.74 -2.48
CA ALA A 109 -9.28 -14.04 -2.13
C ALA A 109 -9.82 -13.08 -1.06
N VAL A 110 -9.01 -12.72 -0.06
CA VAL A 110 -9.36 -11.69 0.94
C VAL A 110 -9.54 -10.33 0.28
N ASP A 111 -8.65 -9.93 -0.64
CA ASP A 111 -8.78 -8.65 -1.36
C ASP A 111 -10.05 -8.62 -2.24
N ARG A 112 -10.45 -9.76 -2.81
CA ARG A 112 -11.71 -9.90 -3.56
C ARG A 112 -12.93 -9.84 -2.66
N ILE A 113 -12.91 -10.49 -1.50
CA ILE A 113 -14.01 -10.45 -0.53
C ILE A 113 -14.15 -9.02 0.02
N SER A 114 -13.04 -8.37 0.32
CA SER A 114 -13.00 -6.95 0.70
C SER A 114 -13.66 -6.06 -0.35
N CYS A 115 -13.42 -6.31 -1.65
CA CYS A 115 -14.08 -5.58 -2.74
C CYS A 115 -15.55 -5.96 -2.91
N LEU A 116 -15.89 -7.24 -2.81
CA LEU A 116 -17.25 -7.77 -2.91
C LEU A 116 -18.17 -7.16 -1.85
N LEU A 117 -17.66 -7.01 -0.63
CA LEU A 117 -18.38 -6.44 0.51
C LEU A 117 -18.13 -4.93 0.69
N ASN A 118 -17.26 -4.34 -0.13
CA ASN A 118 -16.82 -2.95 -0.06
C ASN A 118 -16.37 -2.50 1.35
N VAL A 119 -15.61 -3.35 2.04
CA VAL A 119 -15.08 -3.07 3.39
C VAL A 119 -13.61 -3.46 3.48
N PRO A 120 -12.81 -2.80 4.31
CA PRO A 120 -11.41 -3.15 4.48
C PRO A 120 -11.23 -4.51 5.21
N PRO A 121 -10.09 -5.21 5.03
CA PRO A 121 -9.88 -6.53 5.63
C PRO A 121 -10.03 -6.60 7.16
N TRP A 122 -9.64 -5.54 7.90
CA TRP A 122 -9.75 -5.52 9.35
C TRP A 122 -11.22 -5.55 9.83
N GLU A 123 -12.16 -5.00 9.04
CA GLU A 123 -13.60 -5.11 9.34
C GLU A 123 -14.17 -6.51 9.06
N LEU A 124 -13.44 -7.36 8.34
CA LEU A 124 -13.75 -8.78 8.15
C LEU A 124 -13.21 -9.67 9.29
N GLY A 125 -12.57 -9.06 10.30
CA GLY A 125 -11.84 -9.80 11.34
C GLY A 125 -10.53 -10.41 10.84
N ILE A 126 -10.01 -9.95 9.69
CA ILE A 126 -8.77 -10.43 9.09
C ILE A 126 -7.69 -9.36 9.21
N LEU A 127 -6.69 -9.60 10.06
CA LEU A 127 -5.57 -8.69 10.24
C LEU A 127 -4.49 -8.88 9.17
N ALA A 128 -3.98 -7.77 8.66
CA ALA A 128 -2.80 -7.76 7.81
C ALA A 128 -1.54 -7.95 8.66
N THR A 129 -0.53 -8.61 8.08
CA THR A 129 0.79 -8.70 8.71
C THR A 129 1.57 -7.43 8.41
N SER A 130 1.90 -6.67 9.44
CA SER A 130 2.79 -5.51 9.34
C SER A 130 4.22 -5.95 9.08
N LYS A 131 4.90 -5.23 8.18
CA LYS A 131 6.35 -5.32 8.01
C LYS A 131 7.04 -3.96 8.07
N GLY A 132 6.27 -2.88 7.94
CA GLY A 132 6.80 -1.52 8.02
C GLY A 132 7.30 -1.14 9.40
N LEU A 133 8.22 -0.19 9.42
CA LEU A 133 8.81 0.37 10.64
C LEU A 133 8.53 1.87 10.70
N VAL A 134 8.50 2.41 11.92
CA VAL A 134 8.42 3.84 12.21
C VAL A 134 9.44 4.20 13.29
N ALA A 135 10.09 5.35 13.15
CA ALA A 135 11.03 5.87 14.14
C ALA A 135 10.84 7.39 14.31
N GLY A 136 11.05 7.87 15.53
CA GLY A 136 10.91 9.28 15.90
C GLY A 136 9.86 9.48 17.00
N PRO A 137 9.61 10.74 17.41
CA PRO A 137 8.79 11.07 18.57
C PRO A 137 7.29 10.86 18.28
N LEU A 138 6.85 9.62 18.15
CA LEU A 138 5.46 9.22 17.89
C LEU A 138 5.01 8.17 18.90
N LYS A 139 3.84 8.39 19.49
CA LYS A 139 3.11 7.38 20.26
C LYS A 139 1.84 6.99 19.51
N ILE A 140 1.69 5.68 19.29
CA ILE A 140 0.50 5.08 18.69
C ILE A 140 -0.34 4.48 19.82
N ILE A 141 -1.52 5.03 20.04
CA ILE A 141 -2.43 4.59 21.08
C ILE A 141 -3.62 3.90 20.42
N THR A 142 -3.81 2.61 20.71
CA THR A 142 -4.92 1.85 20.12
C THR A 142 -6.28 2.41 20.53
N SER A 143 -7.30 2.17 19.72
CA SER A 143 -8.69 2.61 19.96
C SER A 143 -9.23 2.14 21.32
N SER A 144 -8.75 1.00 21.82
CA SER A 144 -9.09 0.46 23.15
C SER A 144 -8.43 1.22 24.32
N GLY A 145 -7.44 2.07 24.04
CA GLY A 145 -6.61 2.76 25.03
C GLY A 145 -5.68 1.85 25.84
N ARG A 146 -5.63 0.55 25.54
CA ARG A 146 -4.90 -0.45 26.34
C ARG A 146 -3.44 -0.62 25.96
N SER A 147 -3.09 -0.31 24.72
CA SER A 147 -1.71 -0.41 24.22
C SER A 147 -1.24 0.92 23.67
N VAL A 148 -0.04 1.30 24.11
CA VAL A 148 0.72 2.46 23.62
C VAL A 148 2.01 1.91 23.04
N THR A 149 2.22 2.11 21.75
CA THR A 149 3.49 1.81 21.09
C THR A 149 4.29 3.09 21.00
N ASP A 150 5.40 3.13 21.73
CA ASP A 150 6.40 4.18 21.59
C ASP A 150 7.29 3.89 20.38
N CYS A 151 7.37 4.85 19.46
CA CYS A 151 8.14 4.71 18.22
C CYS A 151 9.52 5.33 18.32
N ASP A 152 9.87 5.95 19.45
CA ASP A 152 11.21 6.51 19.68
C ASP A 152 12.16 5.42 20.20
N VAL A 153 12.42 4.44 19.33
CA VAL A 153 13.24 3.27 19.65
C VAL A 153 14.34 3.07 18.62
N GLN A 154 15.50 2.63 19.10
CA GLN A 154 16.65 2.33 18.24
C GLN A 154 16.28 1.25 17.20
N GLY A 155 16.60 1.52 15.93
CA GLY A 155 16.28 0.63 14.79
C GLY A 155 14.83 0.69 14.29
N GLY A 156 13.97 1.49 14.94
CA GLY A 156 12.57 1.70 14.58
C GLY A 156 11.60 0.66 15.14
N ALA A 157 10.42 1.12 15.54
CA ALA A 157 9.33 0.29 16.03
C ALA A 157 8.58 -0.38 14.87
N LEU A 158 8.24 -1.66 15.03
CA LEU A 158 7.32 -2.34 14.11
C LEU A 158 5.94 -1.69 14.19
N ILE A 159 5.39 -1.35 13.03
CA ILE A 159 4.02 -0.83 12.95
C ILE A 159 3.07 -1.89 13.53
N PRO A 160 2.19 -1.56 14.48
CA PRO A 160 1.25 -2.51 15.09
C PRO A 160 0.44 -3.30 14.05
N GLN A 161 -0.11 -4.46 14.40
CA GLN A 161 -0.92 -5.24 13.44
C GLN A 161 -2.38 -4.77 13.39
N ASP A 162 -2.83 -4.18 14.49
CA ASP A 162 -4.15 -3.64 14.76
C ASP A 162 -4.20 -2.12 14.52
N VAL A 163 -3.57 -1.67 13.41
CA VAL A 163 -3.68 -0.28 12.96
C VAL A 163 -5.09 -0.03 12.46
N GLU A 164 -5.95 0.38 13.36
CA GLU A 164 -7.28 0.86 13.04
C GLU A 164 -7.20 2.33 12.62
N TYR A 165 -8.04 2.72 11.66
CA TYR A 165 -8.18 4.12 11.25
C TYR A 165 -8.53 5.08 12.41
N CYS A 166 -9.10 4.54 13.49
CA CYS A 166 -9.52 5.28 14.69
C CYS A 166 -8.50 5.29 15.83
N MET A 167 -7.24 4.89 15.60
CA MET A 167 -6.19 5.01 16.62
C MET A 167 -5.86 6.47 16.92
N LYS A 168 -5.36 6.78 18.12
CA LYS A 168 -4.90 8.13 18.48
C LYS A 168 -3.39 8.21 18.28
N LEU A 169 -2.94 9.26 17.61
CA LEU A 169 -1.53 9.56 17.40
C LEU A 169 -1.12 10.79 18.22
N GLU A 170 0.00 10.69 18.94
CA GLU A 170 0.62 11.81 19.64
C GLU A 170 2.06 11.97 19.15
N THR A 171 2.46 13.16 18.71
CA THR A 171 3.80 13.41 18.19
C THR A 171 4.23 14.86 18.35
N GLU A 172 5.53 15.09 18.41
CA GLU A 172 6.18 16.40 18.32
C GLU A 172 6.82 16.65 16.94
N ALA A 173 6.69 15.69 16.01
CA ALA A 173 7.29 15.79 14.69
C ALA A 173 6.65 16.88 13.83
N GLU A 174 7.47 17.57 13.03
CA GLU A 174 7.04 18.60 12.09
C GLU A 174 6.86 18.08 10.66
N PHE A 175 7.46 16.95 10.32
CA PHE A 175 7.34 16.31 9.01
C PHE A 175 7.65 14.81 9.06
N VAL A 176 7.34 14.11 7.97
CA VAL A 176 7.61 12.68 7.80
C VAL A 176 8.49 12.44 6.58
N ILE A 177 9.52 11.60 6.71
CA ILE A 177 10.27 11.02 5.59
C ILE A 177 9.86 9.56 5.44
N LEU A 178 9.11 9.27 4.38
CA LEU A 178 8.67 7.94 3.99
C LEU A 178 9.69 7.32 3.03
N ILE A 179 10.31 6.21 3.43
CA ILE A 179 11.45 5.62 2.76
C ILE A 179 11.06 4.27 2.20
N GLU A 180 11.31 4.05 0.91
CA GLU A 180 11.04 2.77 0.27
C GLU A 180 11.80 1.62 0.94
N LYS A 181 13.12 1.74 1.10
CA LYS A 181 14.00 0.64 1.53
C LYS A 181 14.34 0.66 3.00
N ASP A 182 14.33 -0.52 3.61
CA ASP A 182 14.78 -0.75 4.98
C ASP A 182 16.26 -0.39 5.17
N THR A 183 17.12 -0.71 4.20
CA THR A 183 18.56 -0.40 4.25
C THR A 183 18.84 1.09 4.38
N ILE A 184 18.07 1.93 3.68
CA ILE A 184 18.19 3.38 3.76
C ILE A 184 17.58 3.91 5.07
N PHE A 185 16.46 3.33 5.49
CA PHE A 185 15.85 3.66 6.78
C PHE A 185 16.82 3.41 7.95
N GLN A 186 17.45 2.23 8.00
CA GLN A 186 18.45 1.91 9.03
C GLN A 186 19.67 2.83 8.92
N LYS A 187 20.17 3.09 7.70
CA LYS A 187 21.29 4.03 7.49
C LYS A 187 21.00 5.44 8.04
N LEU A 188 19.80 5.98 7.80
CA LEU A 188 19.42 7.31 8.32
C LEU A 188 19.34 7.32 9.86
N LEU A 189 18.92 6.22 10.47
CA LEU A 189 18.95 6.08 11.93
C LEU A 189 20.38 5.99 12.47
N ASP A 190 21.25 5.19 11.84
CA ASP A 190 22.65 5.03 12.22
C ASP A 190 23.46 6.33 12.07
N GLU A 191 23.07 7.18 11.12
CA GLU A 191 23.64 8.52 10.89
C GLU A 191 22.95 9.62 11.72
N ASN A 192 22.12 9.25 12.72
CA ASN A 192 21.42 10.14 13.65
C ASN A 192 20.57 11.23 12.98
N PHE A 193 19.93 10.91 11.84
CA PHE A 193 19.10 11.87 11.09
C PHE A 193 18.02 12.54 11.96
N LEU A 194 17.39 11.78 12.85
CA LEU A 194 16.35 12.27 13.76
C LEU A 194 16.88 13.37 14.71
N GLU A 195 18.12 13.25 15.18
CA GLU A 195 18.75 14.24 16.07
C GLU A 195 19.24 15.46 15.30
N HIS A 196 19.82 15.25 14.10
CA HIS A 196 20.39 16.32 13.29
C HIS A 196 19.35 17.18 12.56
N HIS A 197 18.22 16.59 12.17
CA HIS A 197 17.23 17.22 11.29
C HIS A 197 15.79 17.16 11.82
N GLY A 198 15.58 16.64 13.04
CA GLY A 198 14.28 16.59 13.68
C GLY A 198 13.77 17.94 14.21
N PRO A 199 12.57 17.94 14.82
CA PRO A 199 11.75 16.77 15.11
C PRO A 199 11.01 16.25 13.86
N CYS A 200 11.21 14.98 13.50
CA CYS A 200 10.58 14.35 12.34
C CYS A 200 10.31 12.86 12.56
N LEU A 201 9.50 12.26 11.68
CA LEU A 201 9.27 10.81 11.66
C LEU A 201 9.95 10.18 10.45
N LEU A 202 10.63 9.06 10.66
CA LEU A 202 11.03 8.16 9.58
C LEU A 202 10.03 7.01 9.52
N VAL A 203 9.55 6.67 8.32
CA VAL A 203 8.65 5.52 8.09
C VAL A 203 9.17 4.72 6.92
N THR A 204 9.14 3.39 6.99
CA THR A 204 9.42 2.53 5.83
C THR A 204 8.40 1.41 5.68
N GLY A 205 8.04 1.10 4.43
CA GLY A 205 7.21 -0.05 4.07
C GLY A 205 8.03 -1.29 3.65
N LYS A 206 9.37 -1.21 3.66
CA LYS A 206 10.28 -2.24 3.14
C LYS A 206 9.91 -2.69 1.72
N GLY A 207 9.92 -1.75 0.78
CA GLY A 207 9.51 -1.88 -0.61
C GLY A 207 8.04 -1.53 -0.83
N VAL A 208 7.32 -2.37 -1.60
CA VAL A 208 5.88 -2.22 -1.82
C VAL A 208 5.16 -2.25 -0.46
N PRO A 209 4.35 -1.24 -0.12
CA PRO A 209 3.85 -1.10 1.23
C PRO A 209 2.77 -2.11 1.56
N ASP A 210 2.79 -2.60 2.80
CA ASP A 210 1.66 -3.35 3.36
C ASP A 210 0.50 -2.42 3.71
N MET A 211 -0.65 -3.02 4.02
CA MET A 211 -1.88 -2.30 4.33
C MET A 211 -1.72 -1.41 5.57
N ASN A 212 -1.15 -1.94 6.65
CA ASN A 212 -1.06 -1.26 7.94
C ASN A 212 -0.13 -0.05 7.86
N THR A 213 0.96 -0.15 7.08
CA THR A 213 1.85 0.98 6.80
C THR A 213 1.09 2.11 6.10
N ARG A 214 0.24 1.79 5.10
CA ARG A 214 -0.56 2.79 4.39
C ARG A 214 -1.61 3.44 5.30
N VAL A 215 -2.27 2.65 6.15
CA VAL A 215 -3.24 3.15 7.14
C VAL A 215 -2.54 4.09 8.13
N LEU A 216 -1.35 3.74 8.64
CA LEU A 216 -0.59 4.61 9.54
C LEU A 216 -0.24 5.95 8.87
N VAL A 217 0.32 5.92 7.65
CA VAL A 217 0.66 7.15 6.90
C VAL A 217 -0.59 8.00 6.65
N LYS A 218 -1.73 7.37 6.36
CA LYS A 218 -3.02 8.06 6.21
C LYS A 218 -3.49 8.70 7.52
N CYS A 219 -3.40 8.00 8.65
CA CYS A 219 -3.77 8.53 9.96
C CYS A 219 -2.87 9.71 10.37
N ILE A 220 -1.56 9.60 10.12
CA ILE A 220 -0.62 10.71 10.34
C ILE A 220 -1.05 11.94 9.53
N HIS A 221 -1.34 11.75 8.25
CA HIS A 221 -1.79 12.85 7.39
C HIS A 221 -3.08 13.51 7.92
N GLU A 222 -4.09 12.75 8.30
CA GLU A 222 -5.40 13.30 8.65
C GLU A 222 -5.49 13.85 10.07
N GLN A 223 -4.82 13.21 11.03
CA GLN A 223 -4.86 13.64 12.43
C GLN A 223 -3.85 14.75 12.73
N LEU A 224 -2.68 14.68 12.10
CA LEU A 224 -1.54 15.53 12.46
C LEU A 224 -1.24 16.59 11.38
N SER A 225 -1.79 16.44 10.17
CA SER A 225 -1.57 17.37 9.05
C SER A 225 -0.10 17.62 8.70
N LEU A 226 0.78 16.66 9.00
CA LEU A 226 2.21 16.78 8.72
C LEU A 226 2.51 16.63 7.21
N PRO A 227 3.45 17.41 6.65
CA PRO A 227 3.98 17.16 5.33
C PRO A 227 4.72 15.82 5.29
N ILE A 228 4.45 15.02 4.26
CA ILE A 228 5.04 13.70 4.07
C ILE A 228 5.87 13.73 2.79
N PHE A 229 7.18 13.60 2.95
CA PHE A 229 8.15 13.51 1.87
C PHE A 229 8.48 12.05 1.63
N MET A 230 8.54 11.63 0.37
CA MET A 230 8.82 10.24 0.03
C MET A 230 10.11 10.08 -0.75
N LEU A 231 10.95 9.15 -0.32
CA LEU A 231 12.21 8.76 -0.95
C LEU A 231 12.12 7.35 -1.53
N THR A 232 12.29 7.24 -2.84
CA THR A 232 12.25 5.99 -3.63
C THR A 232 13.45 5.86 -4.55
N ASP A 233 13.69 4.65 -5.06
CA ASP A 233 14.68 4.45 -6.12
C ASP A 233 14.31 5.25 -7.39
N ALA A 234 15.33 5.64 -8.16
CA ALA A 234 15.17 6.31 -9.45
C ALA A 234 14.92 5.27 -10.55
N ASP A 235 13.80 4.55 -10.44
CA ASP A 235 13.36 3.55 -11.41
C ASP A 235 11.83 3.48 -11.54
N SER A 236 11.35 2.62 -12.45
CA SER A 236 9.90 2.49 -12.68
C SER A 236 9.12 1.84 -11.53
N TYR A 237 9.79 1.11 -10.63
CA TYR A 237 9.15 0.46 -9.49
C TYR A 237 9.06 1.41 -8.28
N GLY A 238 10.12 2.18 -8.01
CA GLY A 238 10.10 3.25 -7.01
C GLY A 238 9.01 4.29 -7.30
N ILE A 239 8.88 4.70 -8.58
CA ILE A 239 7.79 5.58 -9.02
C ILE A 239 6.40 4.97 -8.78
N GLU A 240 6.24 3.66 -9.00
CA GLU A 240 4.97 2.98 -8.70
C GLU A 240 4.71 2.92 -7.19
N ILE A 241 5.72 2.64 -6.37
CA ILE A 241 5.58 2.59 -4.91
C ILE A 241 5.13 3.96 -4.38
N MET A 242 5.75 5.05 -4.86
CA MET A 242 5.30 6.40 -4.55
C MET A 242 3.86 6.65 -5.02
N SER A 243 3.53 6.24 -6.24
CA SER A 243 2.17 6.37 -6.79
C SER A 243 1.12 5.61 -5.96
N VAL A 244 1.48 4.45 -5.38
CA VAL A 244 0.57 3.64 -4.54
C VAL A 244 0.24 4.36 -3.24
N TYR A 245 1.22 5.00 -2.60
CA TYR A 245 0.96 5.81 -1.41
C TYR A 245 0.16 7.07 -1.75
N ARG A 246 0.52 7.78 -2.83
CA ARG A 246 -0.10 9.06 -3.18
C ARG A 246 -1.50 8.92 -3.77
N PHE A 247 -1.66 8.06 -4.77
CA PHE A 247 -2.88 7.93 -5.57
C PHE A 247 -3.68 6.65 -5.27
N GLY A 248 -3.09 5.67 -4.60
CA GLY A 248 -3.70 4.35 -4.37
C GLY A 248 -3.28 3.30 -5.39
N SER A 249 -3.70 2.05 -5.16
CA SER A 249 -3.39 0.92 -6.05
C SER A 249 -4.65 0.45 -6.77
N LEU A 250 -4.48 -0.11 -7.97
CA LEU A 250 -5.60 -0.65 -8.75
C LEU A 250 -6.36 -1.75 -7.98
N ASN A 251 -5.63 -2.61 -7.29
CA ASN A 251 -6.20 -3.75 -6.57
C ASN A 251 -7.07 -3.33 -5.37
N LEU A 252 -6.76 -2.18 -4.76
CA LEU A 252 -7.43 -1.66 -3.56
C LEU A 252 -8.03 -0.27 -3.82
N SER A 253 -8.46 0.00 -5.06
CA SER A 253 -9.01 1.30 -5.46
C SER A 253 -10.36 1.60 -4.81
N HIS A 254 -11.06 0.56 -4.33
CA HIS A 254 -12.28 0.69 -3.51
C HIS A 254 -11.99 1.24 -2.11
N LEU A 255 -10.76 1.07 -1.62
CA LEU A 255 -10.32 1.58 -0.31
C LEU A 255 -9.41 2.80 -0.43
N ALA A 256 -9.33 3.44 -1.61
CA ALA A 256 -8.37 4.52 -1.82
C ALA A 256 -8.58 5.70 -0.87
N ASP A 257 -9.83 6.00 -0.49
CA ASP A 257 -10.13 7.07 0.47
C ASP A 257 -9.51 6.79 1.86
N ALA A 258 -9.39 5.52 2.27
CA ALA A 258 -8.79 5.09 3.53
C ALA A 258 -7.28 4.82 3.46
N LEU A 259 -6.67 4.80 2.26
CA LEU A 259 -5.30 4.32 2.08
C LEU A 259 -4.37 5.23 1.28
N ALA A 260 -4.91 6.18 0.53
CA ALA A 260 -4.12 7.08 -0.32
C ALA A 260 -3.98 8.47 0.30
N VAL A 261 -2.79 9.05 0.18
CA VAL A 261 -2.44 10.38 0.71
C VAL A 261 -1.96 11.27 -0.44
N PRO A 262 -2.86 12.02 -1.11
CA PRO A 262 -2.55 12.82 -2.30
C PRO A 262 -1.52 13.93 -2.08
N THR A 263 -1.34 14.34 -0.82
CA THR A 263 -0.40 15.40 -0.40
C THR A 263 1.02 14.89 -0.21
N ILE A 264 1.29 13.59 -0.41
CA ILE A 264 2.66 13.08 -0.39
C ILE A 264 3.47 13.76 -1.49
N LEU A 265 4.65 14.26 -1.09
CA LEU A 265 5.60 14.95 -1.95
C LEU A 265 6.75 13.99 -2.26
N TRP A 266 6.96 13.68 -3.53
CA TRP A 266 8.07 12.84 -3.97
C TRP A 266 9.35 13.65 -3.91
N LEU A 267 10.17 13.41 -2.89
CA LEU A 267 11.43 14.10 -2.65
C LEU A 267 12.51 13.69 -3.64
N GLY A 268 12.51 12.41 -4.01
CA GLY A 268 13.49 11.84 -4.90
C GLY A 268 13.58 10.32 -4.72
N ILE A 269 14.53 9.65 -5.34
CA ILE A 269 15.48 10.24 -6.29
C ILE A 269 14.80 10.41 -7.64
N HIS A 270 14.82 11.63 -8.14
CA HIS A 270 14.21 11.93 -9.44
C HIS A 270 15.14 11.46 -10.56
N PRO A 271 14.60 10.97 -11.69
CA PRO A 271 15.39 10.75 -12.90
C PRO A 271 16.25 11.96 -13.33
N SER A 272 15.80 13.19 -13.07
CA SER A 272 16.60 14.41 -13.29
C SER A 272 17.84 14.50 -12.40
N ASP A 273 17.78 14.02 -11.17
CA ASP A 273 18.91 14.04 -10.23
C ASP A 273 20.07 13.18 -10.74
N LEU A 274 19.78 12.16 -11.54
CA LEU A 274 20.80 11.31 -12.15
C LEU A 274 21.70 12.07 -13.13
N GLN A 275 21.20 13.14 -13.73
CA GLN A 275 21.98 13.99 -14.64
C GLN A 275 22.89 14.95 -13.87
N GLU A 276 22.39 15.51 -12.77
CA GLU A 276 23.09 16.52 -11.98
C GLU A 276 24.15 15.90 -11.06
N LEU A 277 23.79 14.80 -10.38
CA LEU A 277 24.65 14.14 -9.38
C LEU A 277 25.57 13.10 -10.00
N ASN A 278 25.27 12.62 -11.21
CA ASN A 278 25.97 11.57 -11.94
C ASN A 278 26.40 10.37 -11.04
N PRO A 279 25.47 9.76 -10.29
CA PRO A 279 25.79 8.63 -9.41
C PRO A 279 26.06 7.36 -10.21
N ASN A 280 26.42 6.27 -9.53
CA ASN A 280 26.43 4.96 -10.16
C ASN A 280 25.03 4.62 -10.71
N THR A 281 24.95 4.27 -12.00
CA THR A 281 23.69 3.94 -12.68
C THR A 281 23.78 2.59 -13.39
N GLU A 282 22.64 1.92 -13.50
CA GLU A 282 22.46 0.72 -14.31
C GLU A 282 21.55 1.03 -15.51
N GLN A 283 21.70 0.28 -16.59
CA GLN A 283 20.79 0.41 -17.74
C GLN A 283 19.39 -0.13 -17.40
N LEU A 284 18.33 0.45 -17.97
CA LEU A 284 16.98 -0.10 -17.80
C LEU A 284 16.86 -1.47 -18.46
N SER A 285 16.23 -2.41 -17.76
CA SER A 285 15.83 -3.69 -18.35
C SER A 285 14.59 -3.52 -19.23
N GLN A 286 14.32 -4.52 -20.08
CA GLN A 286 13.07 -4.57 -20.84
C GLN A 286 11.82 -4.56 -19.95
N MET A 287 11.91 -5.12 -18.73
CA MET A 287 10.81 -5.08 -17.77
C MET A 287 10.59 -3.67 -17.22
N ASP A 288 11.67 -2.95 -16.92
CA ASP A 288 11.60 -1.55 -16.46
C ASP A 288 10.98 -0.65 -17.54
N ILE A 289 11.38 -0.82 -18.79
CA ILE A 289 10.84 -0.05 -19.93
C ILE A 289 9.34 -0.32 -20.11
N ARG A 290 8.93 -1.60 -20.10
CA ARG A 290 7.50 -1.99 -20.17
C ARG A 290 6.70 -1.40 -19.01
N LYS A 291 7.27 -1.40 -17.81
CA LYS A 291 6.65 -0.84 -16.61
C LYS A 291 6.50 0.67 -16.70
N ALA A 292 7.54 1.38 -17.12
CA ALA A 292 7.51 2.83 -17.35
C ALA A 292 6.43 3.21 -18.38
N HIS A 293 6.36 2.49 -19.51
CA HIS A 293 5.28 2.70 -20.49
C HIS A 293 3.88 2.41 -19.91
N SER A 294 3.74 1.39 -19.05
CA SER A 294 2.48 1.15 -18.34
C SER A 294 2.13 2.27 -17.37
N LEU A 295 3.11 2.91 -16.73
CA LEU A 295 2.90 4.04 -15.83
C LEU A 295 2.42 5.29 -16.58
N LEU A 296 2.99 5.57 -17.75
CA LEU A 296 2.57 6.70 -18.59
C LEU A 296 1.10 6.63 -19.02
N ARG A 297 0.49 5.44 -19.01
CA ARG A 297 -0.91 5.20 -19.36
C ARG A 297 -1.88 5.27 -18.17
N ARG A 298 -1.38 5.54 -16.96
CA ARG A 298 -2.22 5.58 -15.75
C ARG A 298 -3.12 6.82 -15.75
N PRO A 299 -4.37 6.73 -15.24
CA PRO A 299 -5.33 7.84 -15.27
C PRO A 299 -4.82 9.15 -14.66
N TYR A 300 -4.02 9.07 -13.58
CA TYR A 300 -3.48 10.22 -12.86
C TYR A 300 -2.34 10.94 -13.59
N MET A 301 -1.80 10.40 -14.68
CA MET A 301 -0.72 11.07 -15.42
C MET A 301 -1.17 12.34 -16.14
N SER A 302 -2.45 12.42 -16.52
CA SER A 302 -3.03 13.57 -17.21
C SER A 302 -2.97 14.87 -16.41
N THR A 303 -3.00 14.77 -15.08
CA THR A 303 -3.01 15.90 -14.14
C THR A 303 -1.68 16.10 -13.42
N ASN A 304 -0.77 15.11 -13.49
CA ASN A 304 0.53 15.14 -12.81
C ASN A 304 1.67 15.29 -13.83
N GLY A 305 1.75 16.45 -14.49
CA GLY A 305 2.70 16.71 -15.58
C GLY A 305 4.17 16.56 -15.19
N GLN A 306 4.56 17.01 -13.98
CA GLN A 306 5.93 16.85 -13.48
C GLN A 306 6.32 15.38 -13.34
N LEU A 307 5.44 14.55 -12.78
CA LEU A 307 5.66 13.10 -12.67
C LEU A 307 5.77 12.44 -14.05
N TYR A 308 4.90 12.84 -14.98
CA TYR A 308 4.91 12.34 -16.35
C TYR A 308 6.22 12.64 -17.07
N GLU A 309 6.75 13.86 -16.91
CA GLU A 309 8.04 14.25 -17.49
C GLU A 309 9.22 13.51 -16.86
N GLN A 310 9.19 13.22 -15.55
CA GLN A 310 10.21 12.38 -14.92
C GLN A 310 10.24 10.95 -15.50
N ILE A 311 9.07 10.34 -15.76
CA ILE A 311 9.01 9.00 -16.36
C ILE A 311 9.51 9.01 -17.82
N LYS A 312 9.20 10.05 -18.59
CA LYS A 312 9.78 10.23 -19.93
C LYS A 312 11.28 10.41 -19.87
N LEU A 313 11.78 11.20 -18.92
CA LEU A 313 13.20 11.42 -18.72
C LEU A 313 13.91 10.11 -18.37
N LEU A 314 13.33 9.29 -17.48
CA LEU A 314 13.83 7.95 -17.16
C LEU A 314 14.00 7.09 -18.43
N LEU A 315 12.97 7.05 -19.29
CA LEU A 315 13.02 6.31 -20.56
C LEU A 315 14.05 6.88 -21.54
N LYS A 316 14.18 8.21 -21.61
CA LYS A 316 15.14 8.90 -22.48
C LYS A 316 16.59 8.64 -22.04
N LEU A 317 16.85 8.69 -20.74
CA LEU A 317 18.18 8.44 -20.15
C LEU A 317 18.58 6.97 -20.26
N ASN A 318 17.60 6.06 -20.29
CA ASN A 318 17.80 4.61 -20.28
C ASN A 318 18.67 4.13 -19.10
N LYS A 319 18.60 4.85 -17.97
CA LYS A 319 19.37 4.62 -16.76
C LYS A 319 18.45 4.59 -15.55
N LYS A 320 18.77 3.75 -14.58
CA LYS A 320 18.18 3.72 -13.24
C LYS A 320 19.26 3.79 -12.17
N SER A 321 18.88 4.22 -10.98
CA SER A 321 19.77 4.19 -9.83
C SER A 321 19.02 3.89 -8.54
N LYS A 322 19.70 3.22 -7.62
CA LYS A 322 19.20 2.92 -6.29
C LYS A 322 19.53 4.07 -5.34
N ILE A 323 18.75 4.24 -4.27
CA ILE A 323 19.02 5.27 -3.26
C ILE A 323 20.43 5.16 -2.66
N GLU A 324 20.90 3.93 -2.48
CA GLU A 324 22.24 3.65 -1.96
C GLU A 324 23.36 4.31 -2.78
N ASN A 325 23.16 4.46 -4.10
CA ASN A 325 24.19 5.02 -4.99
C ASN A 325 24.37 6.53 -4.81
N ILE A 326 23.37 7.26 -4.32
CA ILE A 326 23.50 8.68 -3.95
C ILE A 326 24.35 8.82 -2.69
N GLY A 327 24.16 7.91 -1.74
CA GLY A 327 24.98 7.86 -0.52
C GLY A 327 26.44 7.47 -0.74
N ASN A 328 26.83 7.06 -1.95
CA ASN A 328 28.21 6.73 -2.31
C ASN A 328 29.00 7.93 -2.85
N ILE A 329 28.35 9.08 -3.09
CA ILE A 329 29.04 10.31 -3.54
C ILE A 329 30.00 10.81 -2.44
N SER A 330 29.53 10.82 -1.19
CA SER A 330 30.33 10.97 0.02
C SER A 330 29.62 10.31 1.19
N ASN A 331 30.36 9.97 2.26
CA ASN A 331 29.75 9.55 3.52
C ASN A 331 28.71 10.59 3.97
N CYS A 332 27.58 10.12 4.49
CA CYS A 332 26.46 10.94 4.94
C CYS A 332 25.86 11.91 3.89
N TYR A 333 26.20 11.82 2.59
CA TYR A 333 25.68 12.74 1.57
C TYR A 333 24.15 12.76 1.52
N LEU A 334 23.52 11.59 1.67
CA LEU A 334 22.07 11.47 1.65
C LEU A 334 21.43 12.22 2.82
N THR A 335 22.01 12.06 4.01
CA THR A 335 21.56 12.57 5.31
C THR A 335 21.79 14.06 5.43
N ASP A 336 23.04 14.50 5.24
CA ASP A 336 23.47 15.86 5.58
C ASP A 336 23.24 16.86 4.43
N VAL A 337 23.15 16.37 3.18
CA VAL A 337 23.10 17.23 1.99
C VAL A 337 21.83 17.01 1.20
N TYR A 338 21.60 15.82 0.65
CA TYR A 338 20.55 15.59 -0.34
C TYR A 338 19.15 15.84 0.21
N ILE A 339 18.77 15.19 1.32
CA ILE A 339 17.44 15.34 1.92
C ILE A 339 17.19 16.79 2.37
N PRO A 340 18.06 17.41 3.21
CA PRO A 340 17.86 18.78 3.66
C PRO A 340 17.81 19.79 2.50
N LEU A 341 18.73 19.69 1.54
CA LEU A 341 18.78 20.60 0.39
C LEU A 341 17.49 20.55 -0.41
N LYS A 342 16.99 19.35 -0.74
CA LYS A 342 15.74 19.16 -1.49
C LYS A 342 14.54 19.76 -0.76
N ILE A 343 14.45 19.58 0.56
CA ILE A 343 13.35 20.12 1.39
C ILE A 343 13.42 21.65 1.44
N ILE A 344 14.60 22.22 1.75
CA ILE A 344 14.80 23.67 1.88
C ILE A 344 14.56 24.39 0.56
N THR A 345 15.07 23.85 -0.54
CA THR A 345 14.91 24.43 -1.89
C THR A 345 13.56 24.09 -2.53
N LYS A 346 12.71 23.30 -1.86
CA LYS A 346 11.40 22.85 -2.33
C LYS A 346 11.45 22.13 -3.68
N GLN A 347 12.48 21.32 -3.88
CA GLN A 347 12.69 20.51 -5.09
C GLN A 347 12.03 19.13 -4.95
N PHE A 348 10.70 19.10 -4.89
CA PHE A 348 9.90 17.88 -4.79
C PHE A 348 8.68 17.94 -5.73
N ILE A 349 8.06 16.78 -6.01
CA ILE A 349 6.93 16.62 -6.97
C ILE A 349 5.67 16.11 -6.29
#